data_AF-A0AB34TD26-F1
#
_entry.id   AF-A0AB34TD26-F1
#
_cell.length_a   1.000
_cell.length_b   1.000
_cell.length_c   1.000
_cell.angle_alpha   90.00
_cell.angle_beta   90.00
_cell.angle_gamma   90.00
#
_symmetry.space_group_name_H-M   'P 1'
#
loop_
_entity.id
_entity.type
_entity.pdbx_description
1 polymer ?
#
loop_
_entity_poly.entity_id
_entity_poly.type
_entity_poly.pdbx_seq_one_letter_code
_entity_poly.pdbx_strand_id
1 'polypeptide(L)' 'MAKPVQMDIFDDDPAREAAAWRVQAEESLKHFQFSESIRLERHAYYLGVAEQLEARARGARSTNSKDMQA' A
#
# COMPACT_ATOMS: atom_id res chain seq x y z
N MET A 1 22.68 11.77 -24.38
CA MET A 1 21.26 11.38 -24.61
C MET A 1 20.77 10.71 -23.34
N ALA A 2 19.95 11.39 -22.54
CA ALA A 2 19.34 10.79 -21.36
C ALA A 2 18.26 9.81 -21.85
N LYS A 3 18.36 8.53 -21.48
CA LYS A 3 17.29 7.56 -21.74
C LYS A 3 16.02 8.08 -21.05
N PRO A 4 14.86 8.09 -21.72
CA PRO A 4 13.61 8.40 -21.03
C PRO A 4 13.44 7.37 -19.91
N VAL A 5 13.26 7.86 -18.68
CA VAL A 5 12.86 7.01 -17.55
C VAL A 5 11.50 6.46 -17.94
N GLN A 6 11.49 5.19 -18.35
CA GLN A 6 10.27 4.42 -18.51
C GLN A 6 9.66 4.38 -17.12
N MET A 7 8.64 5.21 -16.87
CA MET A 7 7.82 5.10 -15.67
C MET A 7 7.30 3.67 -15.71
N ASP A 8 7.78 2.83 -14.79
CA ASP A 8 7.33 1.46 -14.70
C ASP A 8 5.89 1.48 -14.17
N ILE A 9 4.97 1.74 -15.09
CA ILE A 9 3.53 1.79 -14.88
C ILE A 9 2.97 0.42 -14.46
N PHE A 10 3.80 -0.62 -14.44
CA PHE A 10 3.46 -1.98 -14.05
C PHE A 10 4.02 -2.38 -12.67
N ASP A 11 4.58 -1.44 -11.89
CA ASP A 11 4.81 -1.65 -10.45
C ASP A 11 3.47 -1.67 -9.67
N ASP A 12 2.55 -2.55 -10.08
CA ASP A 12 1.37 -2.97 -9.29
C ASP A 12 1.86 -3.96 -8.23
N ASP A 13 2.80 -3.50 -7.39
CA ASP A 13 3.30 -4.24 -6.23
C ASP A 13 2.42 -3.89 -5.02
N PRO A 14 1.40 -4.70 -4.71
CA PRO A 14 0.51 -4.45 -3.58
C PRO A 14 1.26 -4.43 -2.24
N ALA A 15 2.45 -5.03 -2.14
CA ALA A 15 3.24 -4.94 -0.92
C ALA A 15 3.91 -3.56 -0.79
N ARG A 16 4.45 -3.02 -1.89
CA ARG A 16 5.00 -1.65 -1.90
C ARG A 16 3.91 -0.61 -1.66
N GLU A 17 2.74 -0.81 -2.28
CA GLU A 17 1.60 0.08 -2.08
C GLU A 17 1.08 0.02 -0.62
N ALA A 18 0.95 -1.18 -0.05
CA ALA A 18 0.57 -1.33 1.36
C ALA A 18 1.51 -0.57 2.31
N ALA A 19 2.82 -0.63 2.09
CA ALA A 19 3.79 0.10 2.89
C ALA A 19 3.58 1.62 2.81
N ALA A 20 3.29 2.16 1.62
CA ALA A 20 2.98 3.58 1.45
C ALA A 20 1.71 3.99 2.21
N TRP A 21 0.66 3.16 2.17
CA TRP A 21 -0.56 3.40 2.95
C TRP A 21 -0.34 3.34 4.46
N ARG A 22 0.55 2.47 4.96
CA ARG A 22 0.94 2.47 6.38
C ARG A 22 1.63 3.76 6.79
N VAL A 23 2.57 4.27 5.99
CA VAL A 23 3.21 5.56 6.25
C VAL A 23 2.15 6.68 6.26
N GLN A 24 1.22 6.66 5.31
CA GLN A 24 0.14 7.65 5.24
C GLN A 24 -0.80 7.59 6.45
N ALA A 25 -1.06 6.40 7.00
CA ALA A 25 -1.82 6.22 8.23
C ALA A 25 -1.14 6.93 9.41
N GLU A 26 0.15 6.67 9.62
CA GLU A 26 0.93 7.32 10.69
C GLU A 26 1.02 8.85 10.52
N GLU A 27 1.23 9.33 9.29
CA GLU A 27 1.26 10.76 9.00
C GLU A 27 -0.09 11.43 9.27
N SER A 28 -1.21 10.73 9.07
CA SER A 28 -2.54 11.28 9.33
C SER A 28 -2.76 11.66 10.80
N LEU A 29 -2.08 10.99 11.75
CA LEU A 29 -2.10 11.33 13.17
C LEU A 29 -1.40 12.67 13.45
N LYS A 30 -0.50 13.09 12.56
CA LYS A 30 0.27 14.35 12.65
C LYS A 30 -0.40 15.50 11.90
N HIS A 31 -1.54 15.27 11.23
CA HIS A 31 -2.27 16.33 10.54
C HIS A 31 -3.06 17.21 11.53
N PHE A 32 -2.35 17.96 12.36
CA PHE A 32 -2.90 18.79 13.45
C PHE A 32 -3.86 19.90 13.00
N GLN A 33 -3.95 20.16 11.69
CA GLN A 33 -4.97 21.02 11.10
C GLN A 33 -6.39 20.41 11.17
N PHE A 34 -6.52 19.11 11.44
CA PHE A 34 -7.80 18.43 11.66
C PHE A 34 -8.03 18.09 13.13
N SER A 35 -9.31 17.96 13.50
CA SER A 35 -9.68 17.44 14.82
C SER A 35 -9.09 16.05 15.04
N GLU A 36 -8.91 15.67 16.31
CA GLU A 36 -8.45 14.33 16.68
C GLU A 36 -9.33 13.23 16.09
N SER A 37 -10.65 13.39 16.15
CA SER A 37 -11.60 12.43 15.56
C SER A 37 -11.35 12.18 14.08
N ILE A 38 -11.14 13.24 13.29
CA ILE A 38 -10.86 13.13 11.85
C ILE A 38 -9.50 12.48 11.61
N ARG A 39 -8.49 12.79 12.42
CA ARG A 39 -7.17 12.15 12.32
C ARG A 39 -7.25 10.65 12.56
N LEU A 40 -7.99 10.22 13.58
CA LEU A 40 -8.20 8.80 13.89
C LEU A 40 -9.02 8.08 12.82
N GLU A 41 -10.06 8.72 12.28
CA GLU A 41 -10.85 8.16 11.18
C GLU A 41 -10.00 7.93 9.93
N ARG A 42 -9.17 8.92 9.56
CA ARG A 42 -8.25 8.80 8.41
C ARG A 42 -7.18 7.75 8.65
N HIS A 43 -6.61 7.70 9.85
CA HIS A 43 -5.67 6.65 10.23
C HIS A 43 -6.30 5.25 10.06
N ALA A 44 -7.51 5.04 10.59
CA ALA A 44 -8.22 3.78 10.49
C ALA A 44 -8.51 3.40 9.02
N TYR A 45 -8.91 4.38 8.20
CA TYR A 45 -9.12 4.16 6.77
C TYR A 45 -7.84 3.72 6.05
N TYR A 46 -6.74 4.47 6.20
CA TYR A 46 -5.47 4.15 5.54
C TYR A 46 -4.88 2.82 6.02
N LEU A 47 -5.01 2.52 7.32
CA LEU A 47 -4.60 1.23 7.86
C LEU A 47 -5.41 0.08 7.26
N GLY A 48 -6.74 0.23 7.15
CA GLY A 48 -7.59 -0.80 6.55
C GLY A 48 -7.32 -1.04 5.06
N VAL A 49 -6.92 0.00 4.31
CA VAL A 49 -6.47 -0.14 2.92
C VAL A 49 -5.14 -0.90 2.86
N ALA A 50 -4.17 -0.53 3.71
CA ALA A 50 -2.89 -1.22 3.79
C ALA A 50 -3.07 -2.72 4.09
N GLU A 51 -3.91 -3.06 5.05
CA GLU A 51 -4.17 -4.47 5.43
C GLU A 51 -4.79 -5.28 4.28
N GLN A 52 -5.70 -4.69 3.50
CA GLN A 52 -6.30 -5.33 2.33
C GLN A 52 -5.25 -5.59 1.24
N LEU A 53 -4.37 -4.62 0.98
CA LEU A 53 -3.28 -4.76 0.02
C LEU A 53 -2.26 -5.82 0.47
N GLU A 54 -1.95 -5.90 1.75
CA GLU A 54 -1.11 -6.98 2.29
C GLU A 54 -1.75 -8.35 2.16
N ALA A 55 -3.06 -8.45 2.41
CA ALA A 55 -3.80 -9.68 2.19
C ALA A 55 -3.75 -10.10 0.71
N ARG A 56 -3.90 -9.16 -0.21
CA ARG A 56 -3.76 -9.39 -1.65
C ARG A 56 -2.33 -9.81 -2.03
N ALA A 57 -1.31 -9.15 -1.49
CA ALA A 57 0.10 -9.50 -1.71
C ALA A 57 0.47 -10.89 -1.18
N ARG A 58 -0.16 -11.32 -0.07
CA ARG A 58 -0.04 -12.69 0.45
C ARG A 58 -0.78 -13.70 -0.43
N GLY A 59 -1.98 -13.37 -0.89
CA GLY A 59 -2.77 -14.19 -1.81
C GLY A 59 -2.09 -14.42 -3.16
N ALA A 60 -1.55 -13.37 -3.77
CA ALA A 60 -0.81 -13.45 -5.04
C ALA A 60 0.46 -14.31 -4.95
N ARG A 61 1.16 -14.28 -3.80
CA ARG A 61 2.29 -15.19 -3.53
C ARG A 61 1.86 -16.65 -3.41
N SER A 62 0.67 -16.90 -2.89
CA SER A 62 0.11 -18.24 -2.72
C SER A 62 -0.27 -18.89 -4.07
N THR A 63 -0.78 -18.10 -5.03
CA THR A 63 -1.13 -18.61 -6.37
C THR A 63 0.10 -18.84 -7.24
N ASN A 64 1.03 -17.88 -7.30
CA ASN A 64 2.26 -18.02 -8.11
C ASN A 64 3.16 -19.19 -7.67
N SER A 65 3.10 -19.60 -6.40
CA SER A 65 3.88 -20.75 -5.92
C SER A 65 3.30 -22.10 -6.37
N LYS A 66 2.01 -22.14 -6.76
CA LYS A 66 1.33 -23.38 -7.15
C LYS A 66 1.47 -23.71 -8.63
N ASP A 67 1.68 -22.70 -9.48
CA ASP A 67 1.81 -22.84 -10.93
C ASP A 67 3.25 -23.06 -11.42
N MET A 68 4.25 -23.03 -10.53
CA MET A 68 5.66 -23.31 -10.87
C MET A 68 6.09 -24.77 -10.61
N GLN A 69 5.13 -25.63 -10.24
CA GLN A 69 5.29 -27.09 -10.16
C GLN A 69 4.26 -27.77 -11.08
N ALA A 70 4.45 -27.67 -12.40
CA ALA A 70 3.79 -28.53 -13.38
C ALA A 70 4.67 -28.72 -14.61
#